data_AF-A0A9P0I8S1-F1
#
_entry.id   AF-A0A9P0I8S1-F1
#
_cell.length_a   1.000
_cell.length_b   1.000
_cell.length_c   1.000
_cell.angle_alpha   90.00
_cell.angle_beta   90.00
_cell.angle_gamma   90.00
#
_symmetry.space_group_name_H-M   'P 1'
#
loop_
_entity.id
_entity.type
_entity.pdbx_description
1 polymer ?
#
loop_
_entity_poly.entity_id
_entity_poly.type
_entity_poly.pdbx_seq_one_letter_code
_entity_poly.pdbx_strand_id
1 'polypeptide(L)'
;MANRTVKDAKSIRGTNPQYLIEKIIRSRIYDSKYWKEECFALTAELLVDKAMELRYVGGVHGGFIYPTPFLCLVLKMLQIQPEKDIVVEFIKNEEFKYVRALGAFYMRLTGSSVDCYKYLEPLYNDNRKLRRQNREGQFEIVHVDEFIDELLREERLCDVILPRIQKRHFLEENNELEPKVSALDDDLDEDMPSDEEIVDTEVKEVKKEKEIGRRGERDRRRDRSRERDRRDKERKRERSRSRDRDRRRERDREREREKEREKDRDKDRSREQRERERDKERRDRDRHDVDRRRDRGRY
;
A
#
# COMPACT_ATOMS: atom_id res chain seq x y z
N MET A 1 32.09 -19.38 7.48
CA MET A 1 30.98 -19.46 6.49
C MET A 1 30.71 -18.05 5.98
N ALA A 2 30.71 -17.87 4.65
CA ALA A 2 30.57 -16.55 4.00
C ALA A 2 29.22 -15.85 4.26
N ASN A 3 28.23 -16.56 4.80
CA ASN A 3 26.88 -16.04 5.06
C ASN A 3 26.66 -15.61 6.53
N ARG A 4 27.70 -15.59 7.37
CA ARG A 4 27.61 -15.07 8.73
C ARG A 4 27.66 -13.54 8.71
N THR A 5 26.87 -12.89 9.56
CA THR A 5 26.98 -11.44 9.82
C THR A 5 28.41 -11.10 10.23
N VAL A 6 28.91 -9.95 9.77
CA VAL A 6 30.24 -9.48 10.17
C VAL A 6 30.32 -9.38 11.70
N LYS A 7 31.50 -9.66 12.28
CA LYS A 7 31.65 -9.78 13.74
C LYS A 7 31.42 -8.45 14.46
N ASP A 8 31.63 -7.34 13.77
CA ASP A 8 31.48 -5.98 14.29
C ASP A 8 30.03 -5.47 14.18
N ALA A 9 29.12 -6.30 13.64
CA ALA A 9 27.74 -5.92 13.50
C ALA A 9 27.02 -5.88 14.86
N LYS A 10 26.41 -4.74 15.16
CA LYS A 10 25.54 -4.54 16.33
C LYS A 10 24.24 -5.30 16.14
N SER A 11 23.80 -5.98 17.21
CA SER A 11 22.47 -6.58 17.26
C SER A 11 21.40 -5.50 17.11
N ILE A 12 20.46 -5.72 16.19
CA ILE A 12 19.35 -4.80 15.95
C ILE A 12 18.14 -5.36 16.69
N ARG A 13 17.56 -4.56 17.58
CA ARG A 13 16.38 -4.93 18.39
C ARG A 13 16.55 -6.27 19.13
N GLY A 14 17.75 -6.50 19.67
CA GLY A 14 18.08 -7.70 20.45
C GLY A 14 18.24 -8.99 19.63
N THR A 15 18.23 -8.90 18.29
CA THR A 15 18.40 -10.05 17.40
C THR A 15 19.51 -9.81 16.38
N ASN A 16 19.99 -10.88 15.72
CA ASN A 16 20.90 -10.73 14.60
C ASN A 16 20.19 -9.94 13.48
N PRO A 17 20.82 -8.90 12.89
CA PRO A 17 20.26 -8.13 11.78
C PRO A 17 19.67 -8.97 10.65
N GLN A 18 20.29 -10.12 10.34
CA GLN A 18 19.80 -11.01 9.30
C GLN A 18 18.47 -11.67 9.68
N TYR A 19 18.11 -11.80 10.96
CA TYR A 19 16.85 -12.43 11.38
C TYR A 19 15.62 -11.55 11.13
N LEU A 20 15.81 -10.30 10.71
CA LEU A 20 14.72 -9.46 10.22
C LEU A 20 14.06 -10.03 8.95
N ILE A 21 14.80 -10.83 8.17
CA ILE A 21 14.26 -11.57 7.03
C ILE A 21 13.95 -13.01 7.45
N GLU A 22 12.76 -13.48 7.08
CA GLU A 22 12.28 -14.82 7.41
C GLU A 22 13.27 -15.92 6.98
N LYS A 23 13.35 -17.00 7.77
CA LYS A 23 14.28 -18.11 7.52
C LYS A 23 14.12 -18.72 6.12
N ILE A 24 12.89 -18.89 5.66
CA ILE A 24 12.59 -19.50 4.35
C ILE A 24 13.18 -18.64 3.23
N ILE A 25 12.93 -17.33 3.30
CA ILE A 25 13.40 -16.35 2.30
C ILE A 25 14.93 -16.29 2.30
N ARG A 26 15.59 -16.29 3.46
CA ARG A 26 17.05 -16.26 3.52
C ARG A 26 17.71 -17.49 2.91
N SER A 27 17.18 -18.68 3.17
CA SER A 27 17.68 -19.89 2.51
C SER A 27 17.58 -19.76 1.00
N ARG A 28 16.45 -19.23 0.48
CA ARG A 28 16.28 -18.98 -0.96
C ARG A 28 17.23 -17.91 -1.51
N ILE A 29 17.52 -16.86 -0.73
CA ILE A 29 18.51 -15.84 -1.11
C ILE A 29 19.90 -16.46 -1.22
N TYR A 30 20.34 -17.24 -0.23
CA TYR A 30 21.65 -17.89 -0.26
C TYR A 30 21.81 -18.88 -1.42
N ASP A 31 20.71 -19.52 -1.84
CA ASP A 31 20.72 -20.43 -2.98
C ASP A 31 20.64 -19.74 -4.34
N SER A 32 20.20 -18.48 -4.38
CA SER A 32 20.00 -17.72 -5.61
C SER A 32 21.31 -17.49 -6.38
N LYS A 33 21.19 -17.43 -7.71
CA LYS A 33 22.32 -17.15 -8.61
C LYS A 33 22.92 -15.77 -8.33
N TYR A 34 22.05 -14.75 -8.19
CA TYR A 34 22.46 -13.38 -7.91
C TYR A 34 23.28 -13.27 -6.62
N TRP A 35 22.89 -13.97 -5.54
CA TRP A 35 23.66 -13.95 -4.30
C TRP A 35 25.07 -14.54 -4.45
N LYS A 36 25.18 -15.64 -5.21
CA LYS A 36 26.45 -16.37 -5.39
C LYS A 36 27.41 -15.64 -6.34
N GLU A 37 26.90 -14.90 -7.31
CA GLU A 37 27.71 -14.17 -8.29
C GLU A 37 27.97 -12.73 -7.85
N GLU A 38 26.94 -11.99 -7.45
CA GLU A 38 26.99 -10.54 -7.26
C GLU A 38 27.10 -10.13 -5.79
N CYS A 39 26.60 -10.93 -4.85
CA CYS A 39 26.71 -10.66 -3.41
C CYS A 39 27.89 -11.37 -2.73
N PHE A 40 28.71 -12.10 -3.50
CA PHE A 40 29.92 -12.74 -3.00
C PHE A 40 31.01 -11.70 -2.73
N ALA A 41 31.57 -11.70 -1.52
CA ALA A 41 32.60 -10.76 -1.08
C ALA A 41 32.27 -9.25 -1.25
N LEU A 42 30.99 -8.88 -1.43
CA LEU A 42 30.58 -7.49 -1.56
C LEU A 42 30.90 -6.70 -0.29
N THR A 43 31.57 -5.56 -0.45
CA THR A 43 31.88 -4.56 0.60
C THR A 43 30.87 -3.40 0.54
N ALA A 44 30.91 -2.49 1.52
CA ALA A 44 30.03 -1.32 1.54
C ALA A 44 30.23 -0.39 0.32
N GLU A 45 31.46 -0.28 -0.18
CA GLU A 45 31.81 0.56 -1.34
C GLU A 45 31.22 0.01 -2.63
N LEU A 46 31.44 -1.27 -2.91
CA LEU A 46 30.95 -1.95 -4.13
C LEU A 46 29.42 -2.15 -4.13
N LEU A 47 28.77 -1.91 -2.99
CA LEU A 47 27.33 -2.02 -2.86
C LEU A 47 26.59 -0.97 -3.69
N VAL A 48 27.19 0.23 -3.85
CA VAL A 48 26.62 1.31 -4.65
C VAL A 48 26.50 0.90 -6.11
N ASP A 49 27.55 0.30 -6.67
CA ASP A 49 27.59 -0.16 -8.05
C ASP A 49 26.47 -1.15 -8.34
N LYS A 50 26.27 -2.12 -7.44
CA LYS A 50 25.19 -3.10 -7.57
C LYS A 50 23.80 -2.52 -7.32
N ALA A 51 23.69 -1.52 -6.45
CA ALA A 51 22.44 -0.82 -6.24
C ALA A 51 22.04 0.03 -7.47
N MET A 52 23.00 0.58 -8.22
CA MET A 52 22.75 1.30 -9.48
C MET A 52 22.24 0.39 -10.60
N GLU A 53 22.68 -0.88 -10.64
CA GLU A 53 22.23 -1.86 -11.63
C GLU A 53 20.78 -2.33 -11.41
N LEU A 54 20.16 -1.99 -10.28
CA LEU A 54 18.78 -2.35 -9.97
C LEU A 54 17.79 -1.71 -10.96
N ARG A 55 16.81 -2.51 -11.39
CA ARG A 55 15.78 -2.08 -12.37
C ARG A 55 14.35 -2.15 -11.84
N TYR A 56 14.14 -2.77 -10.69
CA TYR A 56 12.84 -2.97 -10.08
C TYR A 56 12.98 -3.22 -8.59
N VAL A 57 11.90 -2.96 -7.85
CA VAL A 57 11.76 -3.22 -6.42
C VAL A 57 10.81 -4.41 -6.25
N GLY A 58 11.05 -5.27 -5.26
CA GLY A 58 10.14 -6.38 -4.97
C GLY A 58 10.71 -7.32 -3.92
N GLY A 59 9.87 -8.22 -3.42
CA GLY A 59 10.24 -9.23 -2.44
C GLY A 59 10.64 -10.54 -3.11
N VAL A 60 9.72 -11.50 -3.05
CA VAL A 60 9.85 -12.80 -3.72
C VAL A 60 8.78 -12.97 -4.80
N HIS A 61 9.09 -13.71 -5.85
CA HIS A 61 8.15 -13.99 -6.93
C HIS A 61 8.11 -15.48 -7.31
N GLY A 62 6.97 -15.90 -7.85
CA GLY A 62 6.72 -17.26 -8.31
C GLY A 62 6.50 -18.29 -7.19
N GLY A 63 6.07 -19.49 -7.58
CA GLY A 63 5.77 -20.58 -6.65
C GLY A 63 6.99 -21.14 -5.90
N PHE A 64 8.20 -20.94 -6.45
CA PHE A 64 9.45 -21.36 -5.83
C PHE A 64 10.10 -20.29 -4.92
N ILE A 65 9.44 -19.13 -4.73
CA ILE A 65 9.94 -18.04 -3.87
C ILE A 65 11.31 -17.57 -4.38
N TYR A 66 11.36 -17.12 -5.64
CA TYR A 66 12.57 -16.54 -6.20
C TYR A 66 12.77 -15.13 -5.62
N PRO A 67 13.92 -14.87 -4.95
CA PRO A 67 14.19 -13.55 -4.39
C PRO A 67 14.60 -12.58 -5.49
N THR A 68 14.11 -11.35 -5.42
CA THR A 68 14.56 -10.28 -6.32
C THR A 68 15.99 -9.85 -5.98
N PRO A 69 16.73 -9.25 -6.94
CA PRO A 69 18.01 -8.60 -6.68
C PRO A 69 17.93 -7.53 -5.58
N PHE A 70 16.81 -6.78 -5.55
CA PHE A 70 16.54 -5.79 -4.50
C PHE A 70 16.58 -6.43 -3.11
N LEU A 71 15.82 -7.53 -2.91
CA LEU A 71 15.78 -8.23 -1.63
C LEU A 71 17.13 -8.88 -1.26
N CYS A 72 17.88 -9.36 -2.26
CA CYS A 72 19.22 -9.89 -2.06
C CYS A 72 20.18 -8.81 -1.53
N LEU A 73 20.17 -7.62 -2.14
CA LEU A 73 21.00 -6.50 -1.69
C LEU A 73 20.59 -6.01 -0.30
N VAL A 74 19.30 -5.98 0.03
CA VAL A 74 18.86 -5.67 1.41
C VAL A 74 19.44 -6.67 2.41
N LEU A 75 19.35 -7.98 2.14
CA LEU A 75 19.95 -8.98 3.03
C LEU A 75 21.47 -8.78 3.15
N LYS A 76 22.13 -8.37 2.06
CA LYS A 76 23.56 -8.08 2.07
C LYS A 76 23.89 -6.85 2.91
N MET A 77 23.10 -5.78 2.81
CA MET A 77 23.22 -4.61 3.69
C MET A 77 23.01 -4.99 5.16
N LEU A 78 22.04 -5.85 5.48
CA LEU A 78 21.86 -6.37 6.85
C LEU A 78 23.04 -7.24 7.32
N GLN A 79 23.73 -7.92 6.40
CA GLN A 79 24.91 -8.71 6.72
C GLN A 79 26.15 -7.85 7.00
N ILE A 80 26.39 -6.83 6.18
CA ILE A 80 27.55 -5.92 6.26
C ILE A 80 27.33 -4.86 7.34
N GLN A 81 26.08 -4.42 7.53
CA GLN A 81 25.67 -3.30 8.37
C GLN A 81 26.47 -2.02 8.07
N PRO A 82 26.23 -1.37 6.91
CA PRO A 82 26.92 -0.12 6.58
C PRO A 82 26.63 0.95 7.62
N GLU A 83 27.56 1.91 7.73
CA GLU A 83 27.42 3.06 8.61
C GLU A 83 26.19 3.90 8.23
N LYS A 84 25.61 4.58 9.22
CA LYS A 84 24.40 5.37 9.04
C LYS A 84 24.59 6.47 8.00
N ASP A 85 25.78 7.04 7.90
CA ASP A 85 26.11 8.12 6.95
C ASP A 85 26.02 7.64 5.50
N ILE A 86 26.54 6.44 5.20
CA ILE A 86 26.42 5.81 3.87
C ILE A 86 24.94 5.62 3.49
N VAL A 87 24.11 5.20 4.45
CA VAL A 87 22.68 5.01 4.19
C VAL A 87 21.96 6.35 3.97
N VAL A 88 22.34 7.38 4.72
CA VAL A 88 21.83 8.74 4.51
C VAL A 88 22.25 9.29 3.15
N GLU A 89 23.47 9.02 2.70
CA GLU A 89 23.93 9.34 1.35
C GLU A 89 23.10 8.62 0.27
N PHE A 90 22.75 7.36 0.48
CA PHE A 90 21.87 6.63 -0.45
C PHE A 90 20.48 7.24 -0.56
N ILE A 91 19.96 7.78 0.54
CA ILE A 91 18.66 8.45 0.58
C ILE A 91 18.73 9.81 -0.12
N LYS A 92 19.79 10.59 0.17
CA LYS A 92 20.03 11.90 -0.44
C LYS A 92 20.32 11.81 -1.93
N ASN A 93 20.81 10.67 -2.42
CA ASN A 93 21.07 10.48 -3.85
C ASN A 93 19.78 10.64 -4.67
N GLU A 94 19.74 11.68 -5.50
CA GLU A 94 18.63 12.03 -6.38
C GLU A 94 18.76 11.47 -7.79
N GLU A 95 19.87 10.82 -8.15
CA GLU A 95 20.04 10.31 -9.52
C GLU A 95 19.43 8.91 -9.66
N PHE A 96 19.60 8.08 -8.63
CA PHE A 96 19.20 6.67 -8.67
C PHE A 96 18.02 6.38 -7.74
N LYS A 97 16.82 6.37 -8.32
CA LYS A 97 15.56 6.06 -7.61
C LYS A 97 15.55 4.71 -6.87
N TYR A 98 16.25 3.70 -7.38
CA TYR A 98 16.31 2.37 -6.74
C TYR A 98 17.30 2.33 -5.57
N VAL A 99 18.38 3.10 -5.64
CA VAL A 99 19.33 3.27 -4.52
C VAL A 99 18.62 3.97 -3.35
N ARG A 100 17.85 5.02 -3.66
CA ARG A 100 16.99 5.71 -2.70
C ARG A 100 15.98 4.77 -2.03
N ALA A 101 15.26 3.98 -2.83
CA ALA A 101 14.31 2.98 -2.31
C ALA A 101 15.00 1.93 -1.43
N LEU A 102 16.22 1.50 -1.80
CA LEU A 102 17.01 0.53 -1.03
C LEU A 102 17.45 1.12 0.33
N GLY A 103 17.96 2.35 0.32
CA GLY A 103 18.37 3.07 1.53
C GLY A 103 17.17 3.32 2.47
N ALA A 104 16.04 3.74 1.92
CA ALA A 104 14.80 3.93 2.67
C ALA A 104 14.31 2.62 3.33
N PHE A 105 14.31 1.51 2.58
CA PHE A 105 13.92 0.20 3.10
C PHE A 105 14.86 -0.27 4.23
N TYR A 106 16.17 -0.07 4.07
CA TYR A 106 17.16 -0.42 5.09
C TYR A 106 17.04 0.45 6.36
N MET A 107 16.84 1.77 6.20
CA MET A 107 16.57 2.66 7.34
C MET A 107 15.33 2.24 8.09
N ARG A 108 14.26 1.83 7.38
CA ARG A 108 13.03 1.39 8.02
C ARG A 108 13.20 0.11 8.86
N LEU A 109 14.09 -0.79 8.45
CA LEU A 109 14.38 -2.04 9.16
C LEU A 109 15.28 -1.83 10.39
N THR A 110 16.31 -1.01 10.25
CA THR A 110 17.40 -0.89 11.22
C THR A 110 17.32 0.34 12.10
N GLY A 111 16.68 1.40 11.61
CA GLY A 111 16.62 2.72 12.23
C GLY A 111 15.68 2.80 13.44
N SER A 112 15.90 3.86 14.23
CA SER A 112 14.97 4.29 15.26
C SER A 112 13.70 4.88 14.62
N SER A 113 12.59 4.93 15.35
CA SER A 113 11.35 5.54 14.84
C SER A 113 11.56 7.00 14.45
N VAL A 114 12.31 7.77 15.24
CA VAL A 114 12.64 9.18 14.98
C VAL A 114 13.43 9.33 13.68
N ASP A 115 14.45 8.49 13.47
CA ASP A 115 15.24 8.52 12.24
C ASP A 115 14.42 8.13 11.01
N CYS A 116 13.51 7.17 11.15
CA CYS A 116 12.62 6.79 10.04
C CYS A 116 11.81 8.00 9.59
N TYR A 117 11.16 8.72 10.51
CA TYR A 117 10.37 9.90 10.17
C TYR A 117 11.23 11.03 9.59
N LYS A 118 12.35 11.37 10.23
CA LYS A 118 13.24 12.46 9.79
C LYS A 118 13.80 12.28 8.37
N TYR A 119 14.17 11.05 7.99
CA TYR A 119 14.80 10.80 6.69
C TYR A 119 13.81 10.34 5.60
N LEU A 120 12.67 9.77 5.96
CA LEU A 120 11.67 9.31 5.00
C LEU A 120 10.66 10.40 4.64
N GLU A 121 10.38 11.36 5.52
CA GLU A 121 9.43 12.45 5.23
C GLU A 121 9.81 13.32 4.04
N PRO A 122 11.08 13.73 3.86
CA PRO A 122 11.47 14.48 2.67
C PRO A 122 11.27 13.71 1.36
N LEU A 123 11.22 12.38 1.42
CA LEU A 123 11.04 11.53 0.24
C LEU A 123 9.60 11.53 -0.29
N TYR A 124 8.64 12.06 0.46
CA TYR A 124 7.27 12.24 -0.04
C TYR A 124 7.18 13.21 -1.23
N ASN A 125 8.16 14.09 -1.40
CA ASN A 125 8.20 15.02 -2.52
C ASN A 125 8.66 14.33 -3.84
N ASP A 126 9.17 13.10 -3.76
CA ASP A 126 9.62 12.35 -4.93
C ASP A 126 8.48 11.56 -5.58
N ASN A 127 7.99 12.07 -6.71
CA ASN A 127 6.88 11.48 -7.47
C ASN A 127 7.37 10.59 -8.64
N ARG A 128 8.61 10.09 -8.61
CA ARG A 128 9.15 9.28 -9.71
C ARG A 128 8.52 7.89 -9.75
N LYS A 129 8.38 7.35 -10.96
CA LYS A 129 7.85 6.01 -11.19
C LYS A 129 8.91 4.93 -10.93
N LEU A 130 8.61 4.00 -10.05
CA LEU A 130 9.32 2.75 -9.79
C LEU A 130 8.60 1.58 -10.48
N ARG A 131 9.40 0.57 -10.87
CA ARG A 131 8.85 -0.73 -11.27
C ARG A 131 8.82 -1.64 -10.05
N ARG A 132 7.66 -2.13 -9.67
CA ARG A 132 7.47 -3.12 -8.61
C ARG A 132 7.20 -4.48 -9.22
N GLN A 133 7.81 -5.53 -8.68
CA GLN A 133 7.51 -6.90 -9.07
C GLN A 133 6.58 -7.54 -8.04
N ASN A 134 5.45 -8.06 -8.51
CA ASN A 134 4.47 -8.75 -7.68
C ASN A 134 4.84 -10.21 -7.44
N ARG A 135 4.13 -10.85 -6.49
CA ARG A 135 4.32 -12.27 -6.16
C ARG A 135 4.10 -13.20 -7.36
N GLU A 136 3.24 -12.82 -8.30
CA GLU A 136 2.99 -13.56 -9.54
C GLU A 136 4.06 -13.31 -10.62
N GLY A 137 5.00 -12.38 -10.37
CA GLY A 137 6.08 -12.02 -11.30
C GLY A 137 5.71 -10.93 -12.31
N GLN A 138 4.49 -10.40 -12.25
CA GLN A 138 4.07 -9.25 -13.07
C GLN A 138 4.70 -7.95 -12.55
N PHE A 139 4.95 -7.02 -13.46
CA PHE A 139 5.51 -5.71 -13.14
C PHE A 139 4.41 -4.66 -13.08
N GLU A 140 4.31 -3.97 -11.94
CA GLU A 140 3.44 -2.83 -11.73
C GLU A 140 4.26 -1.55 -11.61
N ILE A 141 3.63 -0.42 -11.93
CA ILE A 141 4.23 0.89 -11.79
C ILE A 141 3.71 1.47 -10.48
N VAL A 142 4.62 1.81 -9.57
CA VAL A 142 4.34 2.44 -8.28
C VAL A 142 5.18 3.70 -8.18
N HIS A 143 4.75 4.70 -7.43
CA HIS A 143 5.54 5.92 -7.24
C HIS A 143 6.44 5.82 -5.99
N VAL A 144 7.48 6.66 -5.90
CA VAL A 144 8.40 6.64 -4.75
C VAL A 144 7.66 7.06 -3.48
N ASP A 145 6.89 8.14 -3.51
CA ASP A 145 6.01 8.57 -2.42
C ASP A 145 5.06 7.47 -1.93
N GLU A 146 4.38 6.76 -2.84
CA GLU A 146 3.51 5.61 -2.52
C GLU A 146 4.32 4.51 -1.81
N PHE A 147 5.50 4.18 -2.31
CA PHE A 147 6.39 3.18 -1.71
C PHE A 147 6.86 3.58 -0.30
N ILE A 148 7.15 4.86 -0.07
CA ILE A 148 7.53 5.39 1.25
C ILE A 148 6.34 5.41 2.22
N ASP A 149 5.13 5.72 1.74
CA ASP A 149 3.92 5.67 2.56
C ASP A 149 3.64 4.23 3.02
N GLU A 150 3.72 3.27 2.11
CA GLU A 150 3.57 1.84 2.43
C GLU A 150 4.61 1.39 3.45
N LEU A 151 5.87 1.85 3.33
CA LEU A 151 6.94 1.56 4.28
C LEU A 151 6.66 2.04 5.71
N LEU A 152 5.97 3.17 5.87
CA LEU A 152 5.66 3.76 7.17
C LEU A 152 4.35 3.21 7.76
N ARG A 153 3.38 2.85 6.93
CA ARG A 153 2.04 2.43 7.37
C ARG A 153 1.86 0.93 7.45
N GLU A 154 2.42 0.17 6.52
CA GLU A 154 2.21 -1.27 6.45
C GLU A 154 3.12 -2.04 7.42
N GLU A 155 2.64 -3.19 7.89
CA GLU A 155 3.43 -4.10 8.73
C GLU A 155 4.34 -5.02 7.91
N ARG A 156 4.11 -5.15 6.60
CA ARG A 156 4.83 -6.07 5.73
C ARG A 156 5.02 -5.50 4.34
N LEU A 157 6.28 -5.38 3.91
CA LEU A 157 6.63 -4.89 2.58
C LEU A 157 7.73 -5.75 1.97
N CYS A 158 7.61 -6.06 0.67
CA CYS A 158 8.56 -6.93 -0.05
C CYS A 158 8.82 -8.27 0.66
N ASP A 159 7.76 -8.89 1.18
CA ASP A 159 7.76 -10.15 1.94
C ASP A 159 8.55 -10.15 3.25
N VAL A 160 9.07 -9.00 3.68
CA VAL A 160 9.75 -8.80 4.95
C VAL A 160 8.77 -8.18 5.95
N ILE A 161 8.76 -8.72 7.17
CA ILE A 161 7.98 -8.16 8.27
C ILE A 161 8.74 -6.94 8.80
N LEU A 162 8.10 -5.77 8.69
CA LEU A 162 8.69 -4.53 9.15
C LEU A 162 8.57 -4.47 10.67
N PRO A 163 9.66 -4.11 11.39
CA PRO A 163 9.58 -3.91 12.82
C PRO A 163 8.57 -2.80 13.16
N ARG A 164 7.72 -3.02 14.16
CA ARG A 164 6.72 -2.03 14.58
C ARG A 164 7.39 -0.72 14.99
N ILE A 165 6.78 0.38 14.58
CA ILE A 165 7.18 1.76 14.92
C ILE A 165 6.07 2.41 15.74
N GLN A 166 6.47 3.33 16.61
CA GLN A 166 5.53 4.15 17.35
C GLN A 166 4.86 5.13 16.39
N LYS A 167 3.53 5.29 16.50
CA LYS A 167 2.79 6.26 15.67
C LYS A 167 3.24 7.69 15.98
N ARG A 168 3.22 8.54 14.97
CA ARG A 168 3.65 9.94 15.04
C ARG A 168 3.07 10.72 16.22
N HIS A 169 1.76 10.62 16.47
CA HIS A 169 1.09 11.33 17.57
C HIS A 169 1.76 11.12 18.93
N PHE A 170 2.21 9.90 19.22
CA PHE A 170 2.88 9.60 20.48
C PHE A 170 4.33 10.14 20.53
N LEU A 171 4.98 10.32 19.38
CA LEU A 171 6.32 10.90 19.30
C LEU A 171 6.28 12.43 19.39
N GLU A 172 5.22 13.05 18.86
CA GLU A 172 4.91 14.47 19.03
C GLU A 172 4.57 14.79 20.49
N GLU A 173 3.74 13.96 21.15
CA GLU A 173 3.43 14.09 22.58
C GLU A 173 4.67 13.94 23.48
N ASN A 174 5.63 13.12 23.07
CA ASN A 174 6.90 12.94 23.79
C ASN A 174 7.95 14.02 23.47
N ASN A 175 7.65 15.01 22.61
CA ASN A 175 8.60 16.01 22.10
C ASN A 175 9.85 15.42 21.42
N GLU A 176 9.79 14.19 20.90
CA GLU A 176 10.89 13.58 20.16
C GLU A 176 10.88 13.96 18.67
N LEU A 177 9.73 14.43 18.17
CA LEU A 177 9.55 14.93 16.81
C LEU A 177 8.73 16.22 16.82
N GLU A 178 9.14 17.16 15.97
CA GLU A 178 8.37 18.35 15.68
C GLU A 178 7.13 17.99 14.85
N PRO A 179 6.01 18.74 15.02
CA PRO A 179 4.80 18.55 14.23
C PRO A 179 5.13 18.60 12.74
N LYS A 180 4.46 17.75 11.95
CA LYS A 180 4.72 17.65 10.51
C LYS A 180 4.50 18.99 9.83
N VAL A 181 5.56 19.57 9.28
CA VAL A 181 5.44 20.62 8.27
C VAL A 181 5.23 19.89 6.94
N SER A 182 3.99 19.83 6.49
CA SER A 182 3.66 19.28 5.17
C SER A 182 3.89 20.39 4.14
N ALA A 183 4.67 20.15 3.09
CA ALA A 183 4.92 21.17 2.05
C ALA A 183 3.64 21.70 1.36
N LEU A 184 2.51 21.00 1.51
CA LEU A 184 1.19 21.43 1.03
C LEU A 184 0.48 22.42 1.98
N ASP A 185 0.87 22.48 3.25
CA ASP A 185 0.34 23.47 4.19
C ASP A 185 0.99 24.84 3.95
N ASP A 186 2.28 24.89 3.56
CA ASP A 186 2.96 26.14 3.17
C ASP A 186 2.34 26.77 1.90
N ASP A 187 1.98 25.95 0.89
CA ASP A 187 1.31 26.43 -0.35
C ASP A 187 -0.13 26.94 -0.10
N LEU A 188 -0.80 26.47 0.96
CA LEU A 188 -2.15 26.94 1.32
C LEU A 188 -2.12 28.29 2.06
N ASP A 189 -1.02 28.61 2.74
CA ASP A 189 -0.82 29.89 3.42
C ASP A 189 -0.28 30.98 2.47
N GLU A 190 0.45 30.64 1.41
CA GLU A 190 0.88 31.63 0.38
C GLU A 190 -0.27 32.15 -0.51
N ASP A 191 -1.36 31.39 -0.67
CA ASP A 191 -2.54 31.77 -1.46
C ASP A 191 -3.63 32.51 -0.64
N MET A 192 -3.37 32.85 0.63
CA MET A 192 -4.21 33.75 1.42
C MET A 192 -3.65 35.18 1.34
N PRO A 193 -4.17 36.07 0.47
CA PRO A 193 -3.76 37.46 0.51
C PRO A 193 -4.15 38.06 1.86
N SER A 194 -3.16 38.61 2.57
CA SER A 194 -3.35 39.35 3.81
C SER A 194 -4.31 40.53 3.58
N ASP A 195 -5.37 40.61 4.39
CA ASP A 195 -6.43 41.63 4.35
C ASP A 195 -5.92 43.08 4.58
N GLU A 196 -4.62 43.28 4.79
CA GLU A 196 -4.01 44.59 5.11
C GLU A 196 -3.51 45.38 3.90
N GLU A 197 -3.34 44.78 2.71
CA GLU A 197 -2.89 45.54 1.52
C GLU A 197 -4.04 46.10 0.66
N ILE A 198 -5.29 45.71 0.93
CA ILE A 198 -6.46 46.16 0.15
C ILE A 198 -6.92 47.57 0.58
N VAL A 199 -6.53 48.05 1.76
CA VAL A 199 -7.07 49.29 2.36
C VAL A 199 -6.48 50.59 1.81
N ASP A 200 -5.26 50.59 1.27
CA ASP A 200 -4.59 51.84 0.87
C ASP A 200 -4.90 52.30 -0.56
N THR A 201 -5.41 51.41 -1.41
CA THR A 201 -5.72 51.74 -2.81
C THR A 201 -7.11 52.38 -2.97
N GLU A 202 -8.02 52.18 -2.00
CA GLU A 202 -9.41 52.67 -2.09
C GLU A 202 -9.61 54.14 -1.64
N VAL A 203 -8.64 54.77 -0.99
CA VAL A 203 -8.87 56.09 -0.35
C VAL A 203 -8.83 57.27 -1.35
N LYS A 204 -8.27 57.11 -2.55
CA LYS A 204 -8.09 58.22 -3.51
C LYS A 204 -9.22 58.39 -4.55
N GLU A 205 -10.02 57.37 -4.83
CA GLU A 205 -11.07 57.48 -5.87
C GLU A 205 -12.47 57.87 -5.34
N VAL A 206 -12.71 57.80 -4.03
CA VAL A 206 -14.07 57.92 -3.44
C VAL A 206 -14.62 59.36 -3.38
N LYS A 207 -13.88 60.39 -3.83
CA LYS A 207 -14.35 61.80 -3.73
C LYS A 207 -15.15 62.34 -4.92
N LYS A 208 -15.29 61.61 -6.05
CA LYS A 208 -15.97 62.17 -7.25
C LYS A 208 -17.36 61.62 -7.59
N GLU A 209 -17.83 60.55 -6.97
CA GLU A 209 -19.14 59.94 -7.33
C GLU A 209 -20.18 60.01 -6.19
N LYS A 210 -20.10 61.02 -5.33
CA LYS A 210 -21.18 61.36 -4.39
C LYS A 210 -22.24 62.23 -5.06
N GLU A 211 -22.91 61.73 -6.10
CA GLU A 211 -24.24 62.19 -6.50
C GLU A 211 -24.74 61.31 -7.65
N ILE A 212 -25.59 60.34 -7.31
CA ILE A 212 -26.62 59.66 -8.13
C ILE A 212 -26.73 58.23 -7.58
N GLY A 213 -27.86 57.91 -6.91
CA GLY A 213 -28.21 56.51 -6.66
C GLY A 213 -28.62 56.10 -5.24
N ARG A 214 -29.10 57.01 -4.37
CA ARG A 214 -29.74 56.61 -3.10
C ARG A 214 -31.15 56.01 -3.33
N ARG A 215 -31.27 54.84 -3.96
CA ARG A 215 -32.49 53.99 -3.84
C ARG A 215 -32.42 52.52 -4.30
N GLY A 216 -31.26 51.86 -4.33
CA GLY A 216 -31.17 50.53 -4.99
C GLY A 216 -30.29 49.45 -4.37
N GLU A 217 -29.80 49.57 -3.14
CA GLU A 217 -28.67 48.72 -2.68
C GLU A 217 -28.86 47.97 -1.35
N ARG A 218 -30.10 47.77 -0.90
CA ARG A 218 -30.36 46.83 0.23
C ARG A 218 -30.77 45.42 -0.19
N ASP A 219 -31.10 45.18 -1.45
CA ASP A 219 -31.53 43.86 -1.93
C ASP A 219 -30.43 43.03 -2.60
N ARG A 220 -29.36 43.64 -3.15
CA ARG A 220 -28.33 42.89 -3.90
C ARG A 220 -27.32 42.12 -3.05
N ARG A 221 -27.12 42.48 -1.78
CA ARG A 221 -26.21 41.75 -0.86
C ARG A 221 -26.85 40.50 -0.24
N ARG A 222 -28.18 40.39 -0.28
CA ARG A 222 -28.92 39.23 0.23
C ARG A 222 -29.05 38.09 -0.80
N ASP A 223 -28.88 38.38 -2.09
CA ASP A 223 -28.95 37.37 -3.15
C ASP A 223 -27.61 36.68 -3.42
N ARG A 224 -26.47 37.39 -3.36
CA ARG A 224 -25.14 36.75 -3.55
C ARG A 224 -24.76 35.77 -2.44
N SER A 225 -25.20 36.01 -1.20
CA SER A 225 -25.02 35.09 -0.07
C SER A 225 -25.93 33.86 -0.18
N ARG A 226 -27.14 34.02 -0.74
CA ARG A 226 -28.06 32.90 -1.01
C ARG A 226 -27.63 32.00 -2.16
N GLU A 227 -26.93 32.52 -3.16
CA GLU A 227 -26.43 31.71 -4.28
C GLU A 227 -25.25 30.81 -3.88
N ARG A 228 -24.33 31.30 -3.04
CA ARG A 228 -23.20 30.49 -2.55
C ARG A 228 -23.68 29.33 -1.67
N ASP A 229 -24.64 29.59 -0.77
CA ASP A 229 -25.26 28.57 0.07
C ASP A 229 -26.06 27.53 -0.73
N ARG A 230 -26.74 27.94 -1.82
CA ARG A 230 -27.45 27.00 -2.71
C ARG A 230 -26.49 26.07 -3.44
N ARG A 231 -25.35 26.59 -3.91
CA ARG A 231 -24.34 25.81 -4.66
C ARG A 231 -23.67 24.75 -3.78
N ASP A 232 -23.40 25.06 -2.51
CA ASP A 232 -22.87 24.07 -1.56
C ASP A 232 -23.91 23.04 -1.12
N LYS A 233 -25.19 23.42 -1.04
CA LYS A 233 -26.29 22.47 -0.78
C LYS A 233 -26.51 21.52 -1.95
N GLU A 234 -26.35 21.97 -3.19
CA GLU A 234 -26.41 21.11 -4.38
C GLU A 234 -25.23 20.15 -4.45
N ARG A 235 -24.00 20.61 -4.21
CA ARG A 235 -22.82 19.73 -4.15
C ARG A 235 -22.93 18.66 -3.07
N LYS A 236 -23.47 19.00 -1.88
CA LYS A 236 -23.75 18.01 -0.82
C LYS A 236 -24.84 17.02 -1.23
N ARG A 237 -25.89 17.46 -1.94
CA ARG A 237 -26.94 16.57 -2.47
C ARG A 237 -26.43 15.63 -3.56
N GLU A 238 -25.56 16.09 -4.46
CA GLU A 238 -24.94 15.26 -5.49
C GLU A 238 -24.01 14.21 -4.87
N ARG A 239 -23.21 14.59 -3.86
CA ARG A 239 -22.33 13.65 -3.15
C ARG A 239 -23.12 12.59 -2.39
N SER A 240 -24.25 12.95 -1.78
CA SER A 240 -25.17 11.99 -1.15
C SER A 240 -25.84 11.07 -2.17
N ARG A 241 -26.31 11.61 -3.31
CA ARG A 241 -26.89 10.81 -4.41
C ARG A 241 -25.90 9.81 -4.99
N SER A 242 -24.63 10.17 -5.13
CA SER A 242 -23.60 9.23 -5.60
C SER A 242 -23.39 8.10 -4.60
N ARG A 243 -23.32 8.43 -3.29
CA ARG A 243 -23.17 7.43 -2.21
C ARG A 243 -24.36 6.47 -2.13
N ASP A 244 -25.58 6.95 -2.35
CA ASP A 244 -26.78 6.10 -2.40
C ASP A 244 -26.81 5.21 -3.65
N ARG A 245 -26.24 5.68 -4.77
CA ARG A 245 -26.11 4.89 -6.00
C ARG A 245 -25.12 3.74 -5.84
N ASP A 246 -24.00 3.99 -5.17
CA ASP A 246 -22.99 2.96 -4.88
C ASP A 246 -23.53 1.92 -3.89
N ARG A 247 -24.23 2.34 -2.83
CA ARG A 247 -24.91 1.43 -1.90
C ARG A 247 -25.97 0.56 -2.57
N ARG A 248 -26.74 1.11 -3.52
CA ARG A 248 -27.69 0.30 -4.32
C ARG A 248 -26.96 -0.73 -5.18
N ARG A 249 -25.85 -0.33 -5.81
CA ARG A 249 -25.05 -1.22 -6.66
C ARG A 249 -24.41 -2.36 -5.86
N GLU A 250 -23.98 -2.11 -4.62
CA GLU A 250 -23.52 -3.18 -3.71
C GLU A 250 -24.65 -4.12 -3.33
N ARG A 251 -25.84 -3.59 -3.00
CA ARG A 251 -27.01 -4.40 -2.65
C ARG A 251 -27.50 -5.28 -3.81
N ASP A 252 -27.43 -4.78 -5.04
CA ASP A 252 -27.79 -5.55 -6.23
C ASP A 252 -26.78 -6.68 -6.50
N ARG A 253 -25.47 -6.43 -6.31
CA ARG A 253 -24.43 -7.48 -6.39
C ARG A 253 -24.60 -8.55 -5.31
N GLU A 254 -25.01 -8.15 -4.11
CA GLU A 254 -25.26 -9.09 -3.01
C GLU A 254 -26.46 -10.00 -3.32
N ARG A 255 -27.53 -9.44 -3.88
CA ARG A 255 -28.69 -10.22 -4.37
C ARG A 255 -28.34 -11.18 -5.51
N GLU A 256 -27.45 -10.78 -6.43
CA GLU A 256 -26.98 -11.68 -7.49
C GLU A 256 -26.20 -12.87 -6.92
N ARG A 257 -25.32 -12.63 -5.94
CA ARG A 257 -24.58 -13.69 -5.23
C ARG A 257 -25.52 -14.63 -4.46
N GLU A 258 -26.58 -14.12 -3.85
CA GLU A 258 -27.59 -14.96 -3.19
C GLU A 258 -28.33 -15.85 -4.19
N LYS A 259 -28.72 -15.32 -5.35
CA LYS A 259 -29.37 -16.10 -6.41
C LYS A 259 -28.47 -17.19 -6.98
N GLU A 260 -27.16 -16.94 -7.11
CA GLU A 260 -26.20 -17.97 -7.52
C GLU A 260 -26.11 -19.08 -6.48
N ARG A 261 -26.03 -18.74 -5.19
CA ARG A 261 -26.02 -19.72 -4.10
C ARG A 261 -27.29 -20.56 -4.04
N GLU A 262 -28.46 -19.98 -4.34
CA GLU A 262 -29.72 -20.73 -4.43
C GLU A 262 -29.72 -21.71 -5.60
N LYS A 263 -29.25 -21.28 -6.78
CA LYS A 263 -29.12 -22.16 -7.95
C LYS A 263 -28.18 -23.34 -7.69
N ASP A 264 -27.08 -23.11 -7.00
CA ASP A 264 -26.14 -24.18 -6.64
C ASP A 264 -26.79 -25.18 -5.66
N ARG A 265 -27.54 -24.69 -4.66
CA ARG A 265 -28.30 -25.55 -3.74
C ARG A 265 -29.38 -26.38 -4.45
N ASP A 266 -30.08 -25.80 -5.42
CA ASP A 266 -31.09 -26.52 -6.20
C ASP A 266 -30.48 -27.58 -7.12
N LYS A 267 -29.28 -27.30 -7.65
CA LYS A 267 -28.50 -28.26 -8.43
C LYS A 267 -28.04 -29.45 -7.58
N ASP A 268 -27.60 -29.20 -6.35
CA ASP A 268 -27.23 -30.25 -5.39
C ASP A 268 -28.44 -31.10 -4.98
N ARG A 269 -29.58 -30.47 -4.68
CA ARG A 269 -30.84 -31.18 -4.40
C ARG A 269 -31.29 -32.06 -5.57
N SER A 270 -31.19 -31.55 -6.80
CA SER A 270 -31.52 -32.31 -8.01
C SER A 270 -30.60 -33.51 -8.21
N ARG A 271 -29.32 -33.37 -7.82
CA ARG A 271 -28.34 -34.46 -7.88
C ARG A 271 -28.65 -35.54 -6.84
N GLU A 272 -28.95 -35.15 -5.61
CA GLU A 272 -29.36 -36.09 -4.55
C GLU A 272 -30.63 -36.85 -4.92
N GLN A 273 -31.61 -36.17 -5.53
CA GLN A 273 -32.86 -36.83 -5.96
C GLN A 273 -32.60 -37.89 -7.03
N ARG A 274 -31.74 -37.60 -8.01
CA ARG A 274 -31.33 -38.56 -9.04
C ARG A 274 -30.56 -39.75 -8.47
N GLU A 275 -29.73 -39.54 -7.46
CA GLU A 275 -29.02 -40.63 -6.78
C GLU A 275 -29.99 -41.53 -6.01
N ARG A 276 -30.97 -40.94 -5.30
CA ARG A 276 -32.02 -41.70 -4.61
C ARG A 276 -32.90 -42.51 -5.56
N GLU A 277 -33.24 -41.96 -6.73
CA GLU A 277 -33.99 -42.70 -7.76
C GLU A 277 -33.20 -43.90 -8.30
N ARG A 278 -31.90 -43.72 -8.58
CA ARG A 278 -31.03 -44.82 -9.00
C ARG A 278 -30.91 -45.92 -7.94
N ASP A 279 -30.82 -45.55 -6.67
CA ASP A 279 -30.76 -46.52 -5.57
C ASP A 279 -32.08 -47.29 -5.41
N LYS A 280 -33.21 -46.63 -5.66
CA LYS A 280 -34.53 -47.28 -5.66
C LYS A 280 -34.66 -48.27 -6.82
N GLU A 281 -34.25 -47.89 -8.03
CA GLU A 281 -34.24 -48.80 -9.19
C GLU A 281 -33.34 -50.02 -8.96
N ARG A 282 -32.18 -49.84 -8.31
CA ARG A 282 -31.30 -50.96 -7.93
C ARG A 282 -32.00 -51.92 -6.97
N ARG A 283 -32.64 -51.40 -5.92
CA ARG A 283 -33.38 -52.21 -4.95
C ARG A 283 -34.56 -52.95 -5.58
N ASP A 284 -35.29 -52.32 -6.49
CA ASP A 284 -36.42 -52.95 -7.19
C ASP A 284 -35.94 -54.05 -8.14
N ARG A 285 -34.79 -53.87 -8.82
CA ARG A 285 -34.15 -54.91 -9.64
C ARG A 285 -33.69 -56.09 -8.77
N ASP A 286 -33.04 -55.83 -7.64
CA ASP A 286 -32.61 -56.88 -6.72
C ASP A 286 -33.80 -57.69 -6.17
N ARG A 287 -34.92 -57.01 -5.87
CA ARG A 287 -36.16 -57.67 -5.43
C ARG A 287 -36.76 -58.56 -6.51
N HIS A 288 -36.77 -58.10 -7.77
CA HIS A 288 -37.26 -58.87 -8.91
C HIS A 288 -36.38 -60.11 -9.19
N ASP A 289 -35.07 -60.02 -8.99
CA ASP A 289 -34.16 -61.17 -9.10
C ASP A 289 -34.37 -62.19 -7.98
N VAL A 290 -34.69 -61.75 -6.76
CA VAL A 290 -35.04 -62.64 -5.64
C VAL A 290 -36.36 -63.37 -5.91
N ASP A 291 -37.38 -62.69 -6.44
CA ASP A 291 -38.67 -63.32 -6.77
C ASP A 291 -38.53 -64.33 -7.93
N ARG A 292 -37.73 -64.02 -8.97
CA ARG A 292 -37.42 -64.99 -10.04
C ARG A 292 -36.69 -66.24 -9.56
N ARG A 293 -35.83 -66.11 -8.55
CA ARG A 293 -35.15 -67.27 -7.93
C ARG A 293 -36.11 -68.11 -7.09
N ARG A 294 -37.16 -67.50 -6.53
CA ARG A 294 -38.19 -68.19 -5.75
C ARG A 294 -39.12 -69.03 -6.61
N ASP A 295 -39.49 -68.54 -7.80
CA ASP A 295 -40.33 -69.30 -8.75
C ASP A 295 -39.62 -70.47 -9.42
N ARG A 296 -38.28 -70.44 -9.56
CA ARG A 296 -37.49 -71.57 -10.07
C ARG A 296 -37.28 -72.71 -9.07
N GLY A 297 -37.67 -72.53 -7.81
CA GLY A 297 -37.55 -73.55 -6.76
C GLY A 297 -38.81 -74.38 -6.52
N ARG A 298 -39.84 -74.24 -7.37
CA ARG A 298 -41.13 -74.89 -7.21
C ARG A 298 -41.53 -75.69 -8.46
N TYR A 299 -40.66 -76.62 -8.85
CA TYR A 299 -40.96 -77.78 -9.70
C TYR A 299 -40.10 -78.94 -9.25
#